data_AF-A0A2I0DVY5-F1
#
_entry.id   AF-A0A2I0DVY5-F1
#
_cell.length_a   1.000
_cell.length_b   1.000
_cell.length_c   1.000
_cell.angle_alpha   90.00
_cell.angle_beta   90.00
_cell.angle_gamma   90.00
#
_symmetry.space_group_name_H-M   'P 1'
#
loop_
_entity.id
_entity.type
_entity.pdbx_description
1 polymer ?
#
loop_
_entity_poly.entity_id
_entity_poly.type
_entity_poly.pdbx_seq_one_letter_code
_entity_poly.pdbx_strand_id
1 'polypeptide(L)'
;MAKSMLMRWISLTCGLSLVLILTSVDATAATPPAGEHHGQVDMIDGQAMAWEQTSQQWLTIEVFWQNWVNTRGGLTWKSSEQYPTYEQVKEQDTFLVELNGGTCMMEFWHGRWRRANDVRRWDDAFNDYSACPRVLD
;
A
#
# COMPACT_ATOMS: atom_id res chain seq x y z
N MET A 1 -9.95 -43.62 -48.97
CA MET A 1 -9.24 -44.69 -49.73
C MET A 1 -7.81 -44.80 -49.18
N ALA A 2 -7.33 -46.04 -49.00
CA ALA A 2 -5.95 -46.50 -48.69
C ALA A 2 -5.25 -45.87 -47.47
N LYS A 3 -5.19 -46.49 -46.27
CA LYS A 3 -4.37 -47.66 -45.85
C LYS A 3 -2.92 -47.64 -46.37
N SER A 4 -1.97 -47.40 -45.46
CA SER A 4 -0.74 -48.21 -45.37
C SER A 4 -0.10 -48.07 -43.98
N MET A 5 -0.37 -49.08 -43.15
CA MET A 5 0.50 -49.53 -42.08
C MET A 5 1.59 -50.41 -42.69
N LEU A 6 2.86 -50.12 -42.42
CA LEU A 6 3.92 -51.13 -42.30
C LEU A 6 5.01 -50.52 -41.38
N MET A 7 5.27 -51.01 -40.16
CA MET A 7 5.97 -52.27 -39.83
C MET A 7 7.47 -52.11 -40.24
N ARG A 8 8.51 -52.23 -39.41
CA ARG A 8 8.75 -52.96 -38.15
C ARG A 8 10.18 -52.64 -37.65
N TRP A 9 10.33 -52.52 -36.32
CA TRP A 9 11.33 -53.15 -35.44
C TRP A 9 12.84 -52.86 -35.55
N ILE A 10 13.46 -52.61 -34.39
CA ILE A 10 14.73 -53.15 -33.81
C ILE A 10 14.90 -52.37 -32.48
N SER A 11 14.58 -52.94 -31.32
CA SER A 11 15.39 -53.83 -30.46
C SER A 11 16.56 -53.13 -29.74
N LEU A 12 16.66 -53.47 -28.45
CA LEU A 12 17.80 -53.33 -27.51
C LEU A 12 17.91 -52.06 -26.64
N THR A 13 17.31 -52.20 -25.45
CA THR A 13 17.95 -52.19 -24.11
C THR A 13 18.96 -51.10 -23.71
N CYS A 14 18.83 -50.78 -22.41
CA CYS A 14 19.89 -50.36 -21.49
C CYS A 14 20.00 -48.84 -21.31
N GLY A 15 19.74 -48.37 -20.09
CA GLY A 15 20.01 -46.99 -19.73
C GLY A 15 19.09 -46.45 -18.65
N LEU A 16 19.20 -47.00 -17.44
CA LEU A 16 18.78 -46.34 -16.22
C LEU A 16 19.49 -44.97 -16.15
N SER A 17 18.75 -43.87 -16.27
CA SER A 17 19.18 -42.55 -15.79
C SER A 17 17.95 -41.66 -15.65
N LEU A 18 17.26 -41.84 -14.52
CA LEU A 18 16.33 -40.85 -13.99
C LEU A 18 17.18 -39.66 -13.51
N VAL A 19 17.51 -38.74 -14.42
CA VAL A 19 18.10 -37.45 -14.05
C VAL A 19 16.94 -36.55 -13.61
N LEU A 20 16.67 -36.52 -12.30
CA LEU A 20 15.86 -35.49 -11.68
C LEU A 20 16.64 -34.18 -11.76
N ILE A 21 16.40 -33.38 -12.80
CA ILE A 21 16.93 -32.03 -12.88
C ILE A 21 16.11 -31.19 -11.89
N LEU A 22 16.66 -30.98 -10.71
CA LEU A 22 16.22 -29.94 -9.78
C LEU A 22 16.53 -28.59 -10.45
N THR A 23 15.60 -28.10 -11.27
CA THR A 23 15.61 -26.70 -11.70
C THR A 23 15.26 -25.87 -10.47
N SER A 24 16.27 -25.36 -9.78
CA SER A 24 16.12 -24.29 -8.81
C SER A 24 15.43 -23.13 -9.52
N VAL A 25 14.16 -22.91 -9.19
CA VAL A 25 13.47 -21.67 -9.50
C VAL A 25 14.16 -20.61 -8.64
N ASP A 26 15.04 -19.83 -9.24
CA ASP A 26 15.50 -18.60 -8.64
C ASP A 26 14.25 -17.72 -8.48
N ALA A 27 13.72 -17.69 -7.25
CA ALA A 27 12.78 -16.67 -6.84
C ALA A 27 13.56 -15.35 -6.81
N THR A 28 13.67 -14.69 -7.96
CA THR A 28 14.06 -13.28 -8.01
C THR A 28 13.02 -12.54 -7.17
N ALA A 29 13.41 -12.15 -5.96
CA ALA A 29 12.66 -11.19 -5.17
C ALA A 29 12.46 -9.96 -6.07
N ALA A 30 11.20 -9.66 -6.39
CA ALA A 30 10.87 -8.48 -7.15
C ALA A 30 11.42 -7.26 -6.37
N THR A 31 12.49 -6.67 -6.89
CA THR A 31 12.92 -5.34 -6.44
C THR A 31 11.76 -4.41 -6.78
N PRO A 32 11.18 -3.66 -5.82
CA PRO A 32 10.15 -2.68 -6.15
C PRO A 32 10.71 -1.76 -7.24
N PRO A 33 9.89 -1.32 -8.21
CA PRO A 33 10.39 -0.50 -9.31
C PRO A 33 11.09 0.75 -8.75
N ALA A 34 12.26 1.06 -9.30
CA ALA A 34 12.97 2.31 -9.02
C ALA A 34 12.13 3.48 -9.56
N GLY A 35 11.39 4.13 -8.66
CA GLY A 35 10.49 5.25 -8.95
C GLY A 35 9.70 5.65 -7.70
N GLU A 36 9.02 6.77 -7.78
CA GLU A 36 8.22 7.30 -6.67
C GLU A 36 6.97 6.44 -6.41
N HIS A 37 6.62 6.24 -5.14
CA HIS A 37 5.45 5.43 -4.75
C HIS A 37 4.38 6.27 -4.07
N HIS A 38 3.11 5.85 -4.14
CA HIS A 38 2.00 6.63 -3.60
C HIS A 38 2.15 6.88 -2.10
N GLY A 39 2.17 8.16 -1.73
CA GLY A 39 2.36 8.60 -0.36
C GLY A 39 3.83 8.57 0.09
N GLN A 40 4.79 8.36 -0.81
CA GLN A 40 6.19 8.69 -0.55
C GLN A 40 6.29 10.17 -0.17
N VAL A 41 7.10 10.50 0.82
CA VAL A 41 7.35 11.89 1.21
C VAL A 41 8.77 12.29 0.86
N ASP A 42 8.94 13.51 0.35
CA ASP A 42 10.25 14.12 0.09
C ASP A 42 10.21 15.63 0.39
N MET A 43 11.40 16.23 0.55
CA MET A 43 11.58 17.66 0.76
C MET A 43 11.86 18.36 -0.57
N ILE A 44 10.89 19.15 -1.04
CA ILE A 44 10.98 19.90 -2.28
C ILE A 44 10.93 21.39 -1.95
N ASP A 45 11.99 22.11 -2.33
CA ASP A 45 12.15 23.54 -2.02
C ASP A 45 11.95 23.89 -0.52
N GLY A 46 12.36 22.96 0.35
CA GLY A 46 12.24 23.11 1.82
C GLY A 46 10.86 22.81 2.39
N GLN A 47 9.93 22.29 1.59
CA GLN A 47 8.61 21.87 2.03
C GLN A 47 8.44 20.35 1.89
N ALA A 48 7.84 19.71 2.90
CA ALA A 48 7.46 18.30 2.82
C ALA A 48 6.30 18.12 1.84
N MET A 49 6.48 17.25 0.85
CA MET A 49 5.51 16.95 -0.19
C MET A 49 5.32 15.44 -0.30
N ALA A 50 4.11 15.01 -0.66
CA ALA A 50 3.76 13.61 -0.85
C ALA A 50 3.52 13.32 -2.33
N TRP A 51 4.06 12.20 -2.82
CA TRP A 51 3.85 11.75 -4.19
C TRP A 51 2.46 11.15 -4.37
N GLU A 52 1.67 11.73 -5.29
CA GLU A 52 0.37 11.21 -5.68
C GLU A 52 0.50 10.45 -7.00
N GLN A 53 0.13 9.16 -6.97
CA GLN A 53 0.41 8.25 -8.07
C GLN A 53 -0.59 8.40 -9.21
N THR A 54 -1.80 8.88 -8.97
CA THR A 54 -2.82 9.05 -10.02
C THR A 54 -2.48 10.22 -10.94
N SER A 55 -2.05 11.34 -10.37
CA SER A 55 -1.67 12.57 -11.06
C SER A 55 -0.19 12.61 -11.43
N GLN A 56 0.62 11.71 -10.86
CA GLN A 56 2.08 11.67 -11.05
C GLN A 56 2.73 12.99 -10.64
N GLN A 57 2.35 13.51 -9.47
CA GLN A 57 2.80 14.80 -8.97
C GLN A 57 3.13 14.75 -7.49
N TRP A 58 4.12 15.56 -7.11
CA TRP A 58 4.33 15.94 -5.73
C TRP A 58 3.27 16.96 -5.31
N LEU A 59 2.53 16.66 -4.26
CA LEU A 59 1.49 17.52 -3.70
C LEU A 59 1.88 17.92 -2.28
N THR A 60 1.33 19.02 -1.77
CA THR A 60 1.41 19.25 -0.32
C THR A 60 0.69 18.09 0.39
N ILE A 61 1.14 17.77 1.59
CA ILE A 61 0.57 16.65 2.35
C ILE A 61 -0.94 16.83 2.57
N GLU A 62 -1.42 18.06 2.80
CA GLU A 62 -2.83 18.35 2.97
C GLU A 62 -3.65 18.11 1.71
N VAL A 63 -3.12 18.49 0.54
CA VAL A 63 -3.78 18.22 -0.75
C VAL A 63 -3.78 16.72 -1.03
N PHE A 64 -2.69 16.02 -0.74
CA PHE A 64 -2.61 14.57 -0.84
C PHE A 64 -3.67 13.89 0.04
N TRP A 65 -3.83 14.31 1.30
CA TRP A 65 -4.88 13.79 2.18
C TRP A 65 -6.27 14.10 1.67
N GLN A 66 -6.52 15.31 1.20
CA GLN A 66 -7.82 15.68 0.64
C GLN A 66 -8.16 14.80 -0.57
N ASN A 67 -7.19 14.54 -1.45
CA ASN A 67 -7.35 13.65 -2.58
C ASN A 67 -7.65 12.21 -2.13
N TRP A 68 -6.91 11.70 -1.15
CA TRP A 68 -7.13 10.37 -0.59
C TRP A 68 -8.54 10.22 -0.03
N VAL A 69 -8.98 11.20 0.76
CA VAL A 69 -10.32 11.26 1.36
C VAL A 69 -11.42 11.24 0.29
N ASN A 70 -11.22 11.96 -0.81
CA ASN A 70 -12.20 12.06 -1.88
C ASN A 70 -12.35 10.75 -2.69
N THR A 71 -11.31 9.92 -2.79
CA THR A 71 -11.32 8.73 -3.65
C THR A 71 -11.74 7.44 -2.93
N ARG A 72 -11.50 7.34 -1.62
CA ARG A 72 -11.70 6.11 -0.84
C ARG A 72 -13.15 5.73 -0.54
N GLY A 73 -14.07 6.69 -0.52
CA GLY A 73 -15.43 6.50 0.02
C GLY A 73 -15.48 6.37 1.55
N GLY A 74 -16.69 6.35 2.12
CA GLY A 74 -16.89 6.45 3.58
C GLY A 74 -17.20 7.87 4.03
N LEU A 75 -17.44 8.08 5.32
CA LEU A 75 -17.71 9.41 5.86
C LEU A 75 -16.40 10.13 6.20
N THR A 76 -16.26 11.34 5.67
CA THR A 76 -15.23 12.28 6.09
C THR A 76 -15.80 13.19 7.16
N TRP A 77 -15.32 13.02 8.38
CA TRP A 77 -15.66 13.87 9.50
C TRP A 77 -15.03 15.25 9.30
N LYS A 78 -15.74 16.30 9.71
CA LYS A 78 -15.20 17.66 9.69
C LYS A 78 -13.95 17.74 10.54
N SER A 79 -13.02 18.61 10.13
CA SER A 79 -11.85 18.94 10.94
C SER A 79 -12.26 19.45 12.32
N SER A 80 -11.62 18.98 13.38
CA SER A 80 -11.98 19.29 14.77
C SER A 80 -10.88 18.89 15.75
N GLU A 81 -10.81 19.56 16.89
CA GLU A 81 -10.01 19.12 18.05
C GLU A 81 -10.70 17.98 18.82
N GLN A 82 -12.01 17.83 18.64
CA GLN A 82 -12.82 16.82 19.33
C GLN A 82 -13.00 15.59 18.45
N TYR A 83 -12.57 14.44 18.96
CA TYR A 83 -12.73 13.15 18.31
C TYR A 83 -14.21 12.72 18.26
N PRO A 84 -14.70 12.21 17.11
CA PRO A 84 -15.98 11.51 17.05
C PRO A 84 -15.99 10.32 18.03
N THR A 85 -17.16 9.98 18.58
CA THR A 85 -17.22 8.81 19.47
C THR A 85 -17.09 7.52 18.66
N TYR A 86 -16.60 6.46 19.31
CA TYR A 86 -16.36 5.17 18.67
C TYR A 86 -17.63 4.60 18.01
N GLU A 87 -18.81 4.82 18.59
CA GLU A 87 -20.08 4.32 18.07
C GLU A 87 -20.55 5.06 16.81
N GLN A 88 -19.99 6.24 16.54
CA GLN A 88 -20.37 7.08 15.41
C GLN A 88 -19.54 6.79 14.16
N VAL A 89 -18.27 6.46 14.35
CA VAL A 89 -17.35 6.17 13.25
C VAL A 89 -17.61 4.79 12.68
N LYS A 90 -17.38 4.64 11.38
CA LYS A 90 -17.40 3.36 10.68
C LYS A 90 -15.98 2.96 10.29
N GLU A 91 -15.81 1.68 9.94
CA GLU A 91 -14.58 1.21 9.31
C GLU A 91 -14.23 2.12 8.13
N GLN A 92 -12.98 2.57 8.09
CA GLN A 92 -12.39 3.40 7.05
C GLN A 92 -12.95 4.82 6.92
N ASP A 93 -13.78 5.28 7.85
CA ASP A 93 -14.10 6.71 7.96
C ASP A 93 -12.80 7.51 8.18
N THR A 94 -12.78 8.75 7.71
CA THR A 94 -11.62 9.64 7.84
C THR A 94 -11.93 10.84 8.69
N PHE A 95 -10.94 11.32 9.42
CA PHE A 95 -11.05 12.48 10.29
C PHE A 95 -9.76 13.28 10.24
N LEU A 96 -9.87 14.59 10.10
CA LEU A 96 -8.72 15.49 10.23
C LEU A 96 -8.73 16.04 11.66
N VAL A 97 -7.86 15.53 12.52
CA VAL A 97 -7.75 16.05 13.88
C VAL A 97 -6.92 17.33 13.89
N GLU A 98 -7.39 18.33 14.62
CA GLU A 98 -6.66 19.59 14.87
C GLU A 98 -6.04 19.54 16.27
N LEU A 99 -4.71 19.72 16.37
CA LEU A 99 -4.01 19.76 17.66
C LEU A 99 -2.92 20.82 17.63
N ASN A 100 -3.00 21.79 18.56
CA ASN A 100 -2.02 22.88 18.72
C ASN A 100 -1.73 23.64 17.42
N GLY A 101 -2.76 23.88 16.60
CA GLY A 101 -2.63 24.59 15.33
C GLY A 101 -2.06 23.77 14.16
N GLY A 102 -1.84 22.46 14.34
CA GLY A 102 -1.53 21.52 13.26
C GLY A 102 -2.68 20.55 13.01
N THR A 103 -2.60 19.83 11.89
CA THR A 103 -3.59 18.82 11.48
C THR A 103 -2.94 17.45 11.28
N CYS A 104 -3.71 16.39 11.50
CA CYS A 104 -3.31 15.04 11.11
C CYS A 104 -4.51 14.25 10.58
N MET A 105 -4.32 13.57 9.45
CA MET A 105 -5.37 12.72 8.89
C MET A 105 -5.38 11.34 9.56
N MET A 106 -6.54 10.98 10.08
CA MET A 106 -6.86 9.69 10.65
C MET A 106 -7.82 8.92 9.75
N GLU A 107 -7.75 7.60 9.82
CA GLU A 107 -8.57 6.63 9.13
C GLU A 107 -8.94 5.52 10.11
N PHE A 108 -10.21 5.42 10.48
CA PHE A 108 -10.65 4.52 11.55
C PHE A 108 -10.65 3.04 11.15
N TRP A 109 -10.16 2.13 12.00
CA TRP A 109 -10.15 0.68 11.74
C TRP A 109 -10.71 -0.12 12.92
N HIS A 110 -12.02 -0.37 12.93
CA HIS A 110 -12.71 -1.18 13.94
C HIS A 110 -12.28 -2.64 13.91
N GLY A 111 -11.95 -3.18 12.73
CA GLY A 111 -11.48 -4.55 12.55
C GLY A 111 -10.13 -4.84 13.21
N ARG A 112 -9.38 -3.80 13.60
CA ARG A 112 -8.04 -3.90 14.21
C ARG A 112 -8.10 -3.41 15.65
N TRP A 113 -8.78 -4.20 16.50
CA TRP A 113 -9.09 -3.93 17.91
C TRP A 113 -8.07 -3.05 18.68
N ARG A 114 -8.51 -1.85 19.09
CA ARG A 114 -7.98 -0.96 20.15
C ARG A 114 -6.45 -0.84 20.27
N ARG A 115 -5.73 -0.63 19.17
CA ARG A 115 -4.37 -0.09 19.25
C ARG A 115 -4.42 1.42 19.03
N ALA A 116 -3.58 2.14 19.77
CA ALA A 116 -3.50 3.58 19.72
C ALA A 116 -3.26 4.04 18.26
N ASN A 117 -4.22 4.83 17.82
CA ASN A 117 -4.36 5.62 16.61
C ASN A 117 -4.31 4.98 15.24
N ASP A 118 -5.49 5.04 14.67
CA ASP A 118 -5.91 5.03 13.29
C ASP A 118 -5.23 6.10 12.39
N VAL A 119 -3.97 6.47 12.61
CA VAL A 119 -3.23 7.32 11.67
C VAL A 119 -2.78 6.45 10.50
N ARG A 120 -3.15 6.84 9.29
CA ARG A 120 -2.58 6.21 8.09
C ARG A 120 -1.19 6.80 7.82
N ARG A 121 -0.19 5.94 7.91
CA ARG A 121 1.23 6.26 7.68
C ARG A 121 1.62 5.65 6.34
N TRP A 122 1.57 6.44 5.27
CA TRP A 122 2.01 6.00 3.95
C TRP A 122 3.53 5.88 3.86
N ASP A 123 4.19 6.77 4.60
CA ASP A 123 5.64 6.91 4.73
C ASP A 123 5.93 7.31 6.18
N ASP A 124 7.12 6.97 6.69
CA ASP A 124 7.51 7.27 8.07
C ASP A 124 7.56 8.78 8.34
N ALA A 125 7.83 9.60 7.33
CA ALA A 125 7.88 11.06 7.47
C ALA A 125 6.52 11.67 7.87
N PHE A 126 5.39 10.99 7.62
CA PHE A 126 4.09 11.43 8.13
C PHE A 126 4.04 11.44 9.66
N ASN A 127 4.87 10.65 10.34
CA ASN A 127 4.91 10.60 11.80
C ASN A 127 5.42 11.91 12.40
N ASP A 128 6.25 12.64 11.65
CA ASP A 128 6.89 13.88 12.10
C ASP A 128 6.17 15.13 11.56
N TYR A 129 5.15 14.94 10.73
CA TYR A 129 4.46 16.03 10.06
C TYR A 129 3.32 16.62 10.90
N SER A 130 3.33 17.95 11.05
CA SER A 130 2.23 18.74 11.61
C SER A 130 1.75 18.25 13.00
N ALA A 131 0.50 17.80 13.13
CA ALA A 131 -0.04 17.27 14.39
C ALA A 131 0.14 15.77 14.56
N CYS A 132 0.54 15.03 13.53
CA CYS A 132 0.65 13.58 13.58
C CYS A 132 1.55 13.00 14.69
N PRO A 133 2.65 13.65 15.12
CA PRO A 133 3.44 13.16 16.25
C PRO A 133 2.64 13.06 17.55
N ARG A 134 1.64 13.94 17.73
CA ARG A 134 0.92 14.16 18.99
C ARG A 134 -0.40 13.42 19.07
N VAL A 135 -0.82 12.75 18.00
CA VAL A 135 -2.10 12.05 17.98
C VAL A 135 -2.09 10.90 19.00
N LEU A 136 -0.92 10.34 19.34
CA LEU A 136 -0.67 9.20 20.26
C LEU A 136 -0.51 9.55 21.73
N ASP A 137 -0.50 10.84 22.07
CA ASP A 137 -0.35 11.32 23.45
C ASP A 137 -1.70 11.38 24.18
#